data_AF-A0A2R6NUL4-F1
#
_entry.id   AF-A0A2R6NUL4-F1
#
_cell.length_a   1.000
_cell.length_b   1.000
_cell.length_c   1.000
_cell.angle_alpha   90.00
_cell.angle_beta   90.00
_cell.angle_gamma   90.00
#
_symmetry.space_group_name_H-M   'P 1'
#
loop_
_entity.id
_entity.type
_entity.pdbx_description
1 polymer ?
#
loop_
_entity_poly.entity_id
_entity_poly.type
_entity_poly.pdbx_seq_one_letter_code
_entity_poly.pdbx_strand_id
1 'polypeptide(L)'
;METLASQNPTPRIETQPPLNSNNKRAISEVISETSPTFDHRGNIVEPFDNEAKRDLEFQEKLSTMLIELMLEFHAWSISRPSQETDRAADILEKEINALIETEKEQGMSSTFQTPSMTIIEKTRRRLSEFVDRIKLALAALTGL
;
A
#
# COMPACT_ATOMS: atom_id res chain seq x y z
N MET A 1 20.30 0.59 -18.91
CA MET A 1 20.77 -0.05 -20.16
C MET A 1 21.94 -0.93 -19.79
N GLU A 2 21.74 -2.23 -19.71
CA GLU A 2 22.80 -3.23 -19.91
C GLU A 2 22.11 -4.58 -20.10
N THR A 3 22.26 -5.12 -21.31
CA THR A 3 21.69 -6.37 -21.80
C THR A 3 22.68 -7.49 -21.56
N LEU A 4 22.33 -8.48 -20.74
CA LEU A 4 23.13 -9.70 -20.60
C LEU A 4 22.72 -10.71 -21.69
N ALA A 5 23.65 -10.90 -22.61
CA ALA A 5 23.56 -11.77 -23.77
C ALA A 5 23.59 -13.25 -23.38
N SER A 6 22.73 -14.00 -24.07
CA SER A 6 22.66 -15.46 -24.12
C SER A 6 24.02 -16.08 -24.48
N GLN A 7 24.58 -16.87 -23.56
CA GLN A 7 25.73 -17.74 -23.83
C GLN A 7 25.22 -19.09 -24.32
N ASN A 8 25.47 -19.36 -25.61
CA ASN A 8 25.26 -20.65 -26.22
C ASN A 8 26.56 -21.46 -26.09
N PRO A 9 26.57 -22.68 -25.53
CA PRO A 9 27.81 -23.45 -25.40
C PRO A 9 28.17 -24.13 -26.72
N THR A 10 29.25 -23.66 -27.33
CA THR A 10 29.94 -24.30 -28.45
C THR A 10 30.42 -25.71 -28.06
N PRO A 11 30.16 -26.76 -28.83
CA PRO A 11 30.72 -28.07 -28.53
C PRO A 11 32.22 -28.08 -28.78
N ARG A 12 32.97 -28.38 -27.72
CA ARG A 12 34.42 -28.59 -27.67
C ARG A 12 34.78 -29.74 -28.61
N ILE A 13 35.44 -29.43 -29.72
CA ILE A 13 36.07 -30.41 -30.61
C ILE A 13 37.31 -30.94 -29.88
N GLU A 14 37.21 -32.12 -29.30
CA GLU A 14 38.38 -32.88 -28.85
C GLU A 14 39.10 -33.46 -30.07
N THR A 15 40.36 -33.04 -30.20
CA THR A 15 41.32 -33.43 -31.23
C THR A 15 41.57 -34.95 -31.20
N GLN A 16 41.12 -35.68 -32.23
CA GLN A 16 41.55 -37.06 -32.47
C GLN A 16 42.92 -37.11 -33.18
N PRO A 17 43.82 -38.06 -32.84
CA PRO A 17 45.11 -38.27 -33.50
C PRO A 17 44.95 -38.92 -34.90
N PRO A 18 45.98 -38.87 -35.78
CA PRO A 18 45.80 -39.01 -37.23
C PRO A 18 45.35 -40.41 -37.63
N LEU A 19 44.23 -40.47 -38.38
CA LEU A 19 43.70 -41.69 -38.97
C LEU A 19 44.62 -42.19 -40.09
N ASN A 20 45.31 -43.29 -39.79
CA ASN A 20 46.03 -44.10 -40.75
C ASN A 20 45.04 -44.59 -41.83
N SER A 21 45.26 -44.16 -43.06
CA SER A 21 44.35 -44.27 -44.20
C SER A 21 44.37 -45.66 -44.84
N ASN A 22 43.98 -46.73 -44.13
CA ASN A 22 43.90 -48.07 -44.74
C ASN A 22 42.72 -48.96 -44.34
N ASN A 23 41.78 -48.51 -43.52
CA ASN A 23 40.59 -49.30 -43.21
C ASN A 23 39.33 -48.60 -43.72
N LYS A 24 39.05 -48.76 -45.02
CA LYS A 24 37.67 -48.63 -45.53
C LYS A 24 36.87 -49.78 -44.94
N ARG A 25 36.41 -49.61 -43.69
CA ARG A 25 35.47 -50.52 -43.03
C ARG A 25 34.32 -50.74 -44.01
N ALA A 26 34.01 -51.99 -44.34
CA ALA A 26 33.06 -52.30 -45.40
C ALA A 26 31.73 -51.61 -45.07
N ILE A 27 31.11 -50.94 -46.04
CA ILE A 27 29.87 -50.18 -45.81
C ILE A 27 28.80 -51.10 -45.17
N SER A 28 28.83 -52.40 -45.52
CA SER A 28 28.00 -53.43 -44.90
C SER A 28 28.22 -53.60 -43.39
N GLU A 29 29.43 -53.41 -42.88
CA GLU A 29 29.78 -53.52 -41.46
C GLU A 29 29.23 -52.32 -40.67
N VAL A 30 29.32 -51.10 -41.24
CA VAL A 30 28.80 -49.87 -40.63
C VAL A 30 27.27 -49.84 -40.61
N ILE A 31 26.61 -50.35 -41.65
CA ILE A 31 25.14 -50.44 -41.69
C ILE A 31 24.62 -51.57 -40.79
N SER A 32 25.46 -52.57 -40.48
CA SER A 32 25.12 -53.66 -39.56
C SER A 32 25.28 -53.29 -38.08
N GLU A 33 25.96 -52.18 -37.76
CA GLU A 33 25.99 -51.62 -36.41
C GLU A 33 24.62 -51.01 -36.10
N THR A 34 23.81 -51.73 -35.31
CA THR A 34 22.53 -51.21 -34.79
C THR A 34 22.80 -49.97 -33.94
N SER A 35 22.30 -48.81 -34.39
CA SER A 35 22.38 -47.58 -33.62
C SER A 35 21.70 -47.75 -32.26
N PRO A 36 22.26 -47.19 -31.16
CA PRO A 36 21.62 -47.24 -29.86
C PRO A 36 20.18 -46.73 -29.95
N THR A 37 19.24 -47.46 -29.35
CA THR A 37 17.84 -47.07 -29.36
C THR A 37 17.70 -45.74 -28.63
N PHE A 38 17.28 -44.70 -29.35
CA PHE A 38 17.06 -43.38 -28.76
C PHE A 38 15.87 -43.42 -27.81
N ASP A 39 16.13 -43.22 -26.52
CA ASP A 39 15.07 -43.03 -25.54
C ASP A 39 14.53 -41.59 -25.63
N HIS A 40 13.54 -41.41 -26.48
CA HIS A 40 12.83 -40.15 -26.67
C HIS A 40 12.01 -39.76 -25.44
N ARG A 41 11.64 -40.72 -24.59
CA ARG A 41 10.76 -40.47 -23.45
C ARG A 41 11.53 -39.79 -22.32
N GLY A 42 12.66 -40.37 -21.91
CA GLY A 42 13.50 -39.80 -20.86
C GLY A 42 14.21 -38.51 -21.28
N ASN A 43 14.59 -38.37 -22.56
CA ASN A 43 15.39 -37.22 -23.01
C ASN A 43 14.55 -36.03 -23.50
N ILE A 44 13.29 -36.22 -23.88
CA ILE A 44 12.46 -35.16 -24.46
C ILE A 44 11.13 -35.05 -23.73
N VAL A 45 10.36 -36.13 -23.66
CA VAL A 45 8.98 -36.04 -23.15
C VAL A 45 8.96 -35.69 -21.65
N GLU A 46 9.74 -36.38 -20.83
CA GLU A 46 9.76 -36.13 -19.38
C GLU A 46 10.25 -34.73 -19.00
N PRO A 47 11.35 -34.18 -19.57
CA PRO A 47 11.75 -32.80 -19.32
C PRO A 47 10.66 -31.78 -19.67
N PHE A 48 9.94 -31.97 -20.78
CA PHE A 48 8.85 -31.09 -21.19
C PHE A 48 7.64 -31.19 -20.26
N ASP A 49 7.25 -32.40 -19.86
CA ASP A 49 6.16 -32.59 -18.90
C ASP A 49 6.50 -31.99 -17.53
N ASN A 50 7.78 -32.11 -17.11
CA ASN A 50 8.29 -31.51 -15.89
C ASN A 50 8.34 -29.97 -15.99
N GLU A 51 8.72 -29.41 -17.14
CA GLU A 51 8.66 -27.96 -17.37
C GLU A 51 7.23 -27.43 -17.27
N ALA A 52 6.29 -28.08 -17.95
CA ALA A 52 4.88 -27.70 -17.94
C ALA A 52 4.31 -27.73 -16.51
N LYS A 53 4.71 -28.71 -15.71
CA LYS A 53 4.33 -28.78 -14.30
C LYS A 53 4.93 -27.62 -13.49
N ARG A 54 6.22 -27.32 -13.68
CA ARG A 54 6.88 -26.20 -12.97
C ARG A 54 6.26 -24.86 -13.32
N ASP A 55 5.89 -24.64 -14.58
CA ASP A 55 5.23 -23.41 -15.02
C ASP A 55 3.88 -23.23 -14.34
N LEU A 56 3.10 -24.31 -14.21
CA LEU A 56 1.82 -24.27 -13.52
C LEU A 56 1.98 -23.94 -12.03
N GLU A 57 2.93 -24.60 -11.35
CA GLU A 57 3.26 -24.32 -9.94
C GLU A 57 3.76 -22.87 -9.75
N PHE A 58 4.57 -22.37 -10.68
CA PHE A 58 5.05 -20.99 -10.66
C PHE A 58 3.90 -19.99 -10.82
N GLN A 59 2.99 -20.24 -11.76
CA GLN A 59 1.83 -19.38 -11.99
C GLN A 59 0.90 -19.33 -10.77
N GLU A 60 0.62 -20.48 -10.15
CA GLU A 60 -0.19 -20.56 -8.94
C GLU A 60 0.48 -19.79 -7.78
N LYS A 61 1.78 -20.00 -7.58
CA LYS A 61 2.54 -19.29 -6.55
C LYS A 61 2.57 -17.78 -6.78
N LEU A 62 2.81 -17.34 -8.02
CA LEU A 62 2.82 -15.93 -8.39
C LEU A 62 1.46 -15.28 -8.15
N SER A 63 0.38 -15.96 -8.56
CA SER A 63 -0.99 -15.50 -8.32
C SER A 63 -1.28 -15.34 -6.82
N THR A 64 -0.82 -16.30 -6.01
CA THR A 64 -0.99 -16.27 -4.55
C THR A 64 -0.27 -15.07 -3.94
N MET A 65 1.01 -14.90 -4.27
CA MET A 65 1.82 -13.77 -3.79
C MET A 65 1.21 -12.41 -4.19
N LEU A 66 0.67 -12.30 -5.40
CA LEU A 66 0.05 -11.08 -5.86
C LEU A 66 -1.22 -10.73 -5.07
N ILE A 67 -2.07 -11.73 -4.82
CA ILE A 67 -3.30 -11.54 -4.05
C ILE A 67 -2.97 -11.17 -2.61
N GLU A 68 -2.01 -11.85 -1.98
CA GLU A 68 -1.55 -11.51 -0.62
C GLU A 68 -1.07 -10.06 -0.54
N LEU A 69 -0.20 -9.63 -1.45
CA LEU A 69 0.29 -8.26 -1.51
C LEU A 69 -0.84 -7.24 -1.69
N MET A 70 -1.79 -7.52 -2.58
CA MET A 70 -2.95 -6.65 -2.81
C MET A 70 -3.82 -6.52 -1.55
N LEU A 71 -4.05 -7.63 -0.85
CA LEU A 71 -4.84 -7.65 0.39
C LEU A 71 -4.14 -6.89 1.52
N GLU A 72 -2.85 -7.10 1.72
CA GLU A 72 -2.06 -6.38 2.72
C GLU A 72 -2.04 -4.88 2.43
N PHE A 73 -1.79 -4.50 1.18
CA PHE A 73 -1.78 -3.10 0.77
C PHE A 73 -3.16 -2.46 0.96
N HIS A 74 -4.24 -3.16 0.60
CA HIS A 74 -5.60 -2.69 0.80
C HIS A 74 -5.89 -2.47 2.29
N ALA A 75 -5.61 -3.46 3.15
CA ALA A 75 -5.80 -3.36 4.59
C ALA A 75 -5.01 -2.17 5.19
N TRP A 76 -3.76 -1.98 4.79
CA TRP A 76 -2.95 -0.86 5.22
C TRP A 76 -3.49 0.49 4.73
N SER A 77 -3.90 0.58 3.46
CA SER A 77 -4.40 1.83 2.86
C SER A 77 -5.73 2.31 3.45
N ILE A 78 -6.56 1.39 3.96
CA ILE A 78 -7.84 1.74 4.61
C ILE A 78 -7.64 2.04 6.08
N SER A 79 -6.79 1.28 6.77
CA SER A 79 -6.56 1.49 8.21
C SER A 79 -5.78 2.78 8.49
N ARG A 80 -4.83 3.13 7.63
CA ARG A 80 -3.94 4.27 7.84
C ARG A 80 -4.66 5.63 7.92
N PRO A 81 -5.55 6.01 6.98
CA PRO A 81 -6.29 7.26 7.07
C PRO A 81 -7.10 7.36 8.37
N SER A 82 -7.79 6.29 8.78
CA SER A 82 -8.54 6.27 10.04
C SER A 82 -7.62 6.51 11.24
N GLN A 83 -6.48 5.81 11.30
CA GLN A 83 -5.52 5.99 12.37
C GLN A 83 -4.93 7.41 12.42
N GLU A 84 -4.63 7.98 11.26
CA GLU A 84 -4.10 9.34 11.15
C GLU A 84 -5.14 10.39 11.58
N THR A 85 -6.41 10.21 11.21
CA THR A 85 -7.50 11.10 11.64
C THR A 85 -7.77 11.00 13.13
N ASP A 86 -7.78 9.80 13.69
CA ASP A 86 -8.00 9.59 15.13
C ASP A 86 -6.87 10.22 15.94
N ARG A 87 -5.62 10.02 15.50
CA ARG A 87 -4.46 10.66 16.12
C ARG A 87 -4.51 12.17 16.05
N ALA A 88 -4.97 12.74 14.93
CA ALA A 88 -5.14 14.18 14.79
C ALA A 88 -6.23 14.71 15.74
N ALA A 89 -7.35 13.98 15.86
CA ALA A 89 -8.42 14.31 16.80
C ALA A 89 -7.92 14.28 18.26
N ASP A 90 -7.16 13.25 18.65
CA ASP A 90 -6.57 13.13 19.99
C ASP A 90 -5.64 14.30 20.32
N ILE A 91 -4.86 14.77 19.34
CA ILE A 91 -3.99 15.94 19.52
C ILE A 91 -4.83 17.18 19.76
N LEU A 92 -5.86 17.40 18.94
CA LEU A 92 -6.76 18.55 19.10
C LEU A 92 -7.49 18.51 20.44
N GLU A 93 -7.97 17.35 20.88
CA GLU A 93 -8.65 17.21 22.17
C GLU A 93 -7.70 17.53 23.33
N LYS A 94 -6.43 17.08 23.26
CA LYS A 94 -5.41 17.44 24.25
C LYS A 94 -5.12 18.93 24.26
N GLU A 95 -5.01 19.57 23.11
CA GLU A 95 -4.80 21.01 23.01
C GLU A 95 -5.99 21.81 23.56
N ILE A 96 -7.21 21.38 23.26
CA ILE A 96 -8.44 21.97 23.83
C ILE A 96 -8.44 21.83 25.35
N ASN A 97 -8.17 20.64 25.88
CA ASN A 97 -8.12 20.41 27.33
C ASN A 97 -7.02 21.24 28.01
N ALA A 98 -5.85 21.36 27.38
CA ALA A 98 -4.78 22.22 27.88
C ALA A 98 -5.22 23.70 27.90
N LEU A 99 -5.88 24.16 26.84
CA LEU A 99 -6.41 25.53 26.76
C LEU A 99 -7.44 25.78 27.86
N ILE A 100 -8.38 24.85 28.08
CA ILE A 100 -9.39 24.93 29.13
C ILE A 100 -8.75 25.06 30.52
N GLU A 101 -7.74 24.24 30.84
CA GLU A 101 -7.06 24.37 32.12
C GLU A 101 -6.30 25.69 32.24
N THR A 102 -5.65 26.18 31.18
CA THR A 102 -5.01 27.50 31.21
C THR A 102 -6.00 28.65 31.38
N GLU A 103 -7.17 28.61 30.75
CA GLU A 103 -8.24 29.61 30.93
C GLU A 103 -8.81 29.58 32.34
N LYS A 104 -8.91 28.38 32.92
CA LYS A 104 -9.35 28.18 34.29
C LYS A 104 -8.35 28.73 35.31
N GLU A 105 -7.06 28.49 35.11
CA GLU A 105 -5.98 29.06 35.91
C GLU A 105 -5.95 30.60 35.83
N GLN A 106 -6.24 31.17 34.66
CA GLN A 106 -6.36 32.61 34.45
C GLN A 106 -7.66 33.22 35.04
N GLY A 107 -8.52 32.40 35.68
CA GLY A 107 -9.76 32.85 36.28
C GLY A 107 -10.86 33.22 35.28
N MET A 108 -10.70 32.84 34.00
CA MET A 108 -11.68 33.11 32.94
C MET A 108 -12.77 32.01 32.83
N SER A 109 -12.68 30.96 33.66
CA SER A 109 -13.51 29.73 33.68
C SER A 109 -15.04 29.91 33.73
N SER A 110 -15.55 31.13 33.98
CA SER A 110 -16.99 31.42 33.91
C SER A 110 -17.52 31.53 32.47
N THR A 111 -16.66 31.46 31.46
CA THR A 111 -16.99 32.00 30.13
C THR A 111 -16.66 31.02 29.01
N PHE A 112 -17.28 29.83 29.00
CA PHE A 112 -17.68 29.22 27.72
C PHE A 112 -18.82 30.03 27.07
N GLN A 113 -18.71 31.36 27.07
CA GLN A 113 -19.48 32.21 26.18
C GLN A 113 -18.58 32.44 24.99
N THR A 114 -18.90 31.77 23.90
CA THR A 114 -18.43 32.13 22.57
C THR A 114 -18.34 33.66 22.45
N PRO A 115 -17.32 34.24 21.79
CA PRO A 115 -17.21 35.70 21.68
C PRO A 115 -18.49 36.34 21.10
N SER A 116 -19.26 35.59 20.30
CA SER A 116 -20.60 35.96 19.82
C SER A 116 -21.64 36.14 20.95
N MET A 117 -21.69 35.25 21.95
CA MET A 117 -22.63 35.34 23.07
C MET A 117 -22.35 36.57 23.96
N THR A 118 -21.09 36.95 24.18
CA THR A 118 -20.78 38.13 25.02
C THR A 118 -21.25 39.45 24.39
N ILE A 119 -21.21 39.58 23.06
CA ILE A 119 -21.68 40.77 22.34
C ILE A 119 -23.21 40.83 22.34
N ILE A 120 -23.87 39.70 22.06
CA ILE A 120 -25.33 39.59 22.08
C ILE A 120 -25.86 39.90 23.48
N GLU A 121 -25.23 39.36 24.52
CA GLU A 121 -25.66 39.55 25.91
C GLU A 121 -25.43 40.99 26.41
N LYS A 122 -24.31 41.63 26.02
CA LYS A 122 -24.08 43.05 26.26
C LYS A 122 -25.13 43.93 25.57
N THR A 123 -25.51 43.59 24.33
CA THR A 123 -26.53 44.33 23.58
C THR A 123 -27.92 44.14 24.20
N ARG A 124 -28.26 42.91 24.62
CA ARG A 124 -29.50 42.58 25.34
C ARG A 124 -29.63 43.37 26.63
N ARG A 125 -28.55 43.44 27.42
CA ARG A 125 -28.52 44.22 28.68
C ARG A 125 -28.75 45.70 28.44
N ARG A 126 -28.03 46.29 27.48
CA ARG A 126 -28.19 47.71 27.11
C ARG A 126 -29.60 48.03 26.62
N LEU A 127 -30.22 47.13 25.86
CA LEU A 127 -31.59 47.29 25.40
C LEU A 127 -32.59 47.24 26.58
N SER A 128 -32.40 46.32 27.53
CA SER A 128 -33.22 46.26 28.74
C SER A 128 -33.12 47.55 29.55
N GLU A 129 -31.90 48.03 29.81
CA GLU A 129 -31.67 49.28 30.54
C GLU A 129 -32.32 50.49 29.83
N PHE A 130 -32.27 50.52 28.50
CA PHE A 130 -32.91 51.57 27.71
C PHE A 130 -34.43 51.52 27.83
N VAL A 131 -35.03 50.33 27.72
CA VAL A 131 -36.47 50.14 27.88
C VAL A 131 -36.91 50.53 29.28
N ASP A 132 -36.15 50.19 30.31
CA ASP A 132 -36.47 50.56 31.70
C ASP A 132 -36.37 52.08 31.91
N ARG A 133 -35.39 52.74 31.29
CA ARG A 133 -35.31 54.22 31.29
C ARG A 133 -36.50 54.84 30.57
N ILE A 134 -36.94 54.28 29.45
CA ILE A 134 -38.14 54.75 28.74
C ILE A 134 -39.38 54.56 29.59
N LYS A 135 -39.55 53.39 30.22
CA LYS A 135 -40.69 53.11 31.10
C LYS A 135 -40.72 54.06 32.29
N LEU A 136 -39.55 54.33 32.89
CA LEU A 136 -39.42 55.28 33.99
C LEU A 136 -39.77 56.71 33.55
N ALA A 137 -39.26 57.13 32.39
CA ALA A 137 -39.57 58.44 31.83
C ALA A 137 -41.06 58.56 31.47
N LEU A 138 -41.66 57.50 30.93
CA LEU A 138 -43.10 57.44 30.65
C LEU A 138 -43.92 57.53 31.93
N ALA A 139 -43.61 56.73 32.96
CA ALA A 139 -44.27 56.77 34.25
C ALA A 139 -44.20 58.18 34.87
N ALA A 140 -43.03 58.81 34.82
CA ALA A 140 -42.83 60.18 35.27
C ALA A 140 -43.65 61.20 34.46
N LEU A 141 -43.86 60.97 33.16
CA LEU A 141 -44.67 61.85 32.30
C LEU A 141 -46.18 61.64 32.46
N THR A 142 -46.60 60.41 32.75
CA THR A 142 -48.01 60.03 32.90
C THR A 142 -48.50 60.08 34.34
N GLY A 143 -47.62 60.35 35.31
CA GLY A 143 -47.98 60.57 36.71
C GLY A 143 -48.50 59.32 37.44
N LEU A 144 -48.07 58.13 37.00
CA LEU A 144 -48.35 56.86 37.68
C LEU A 144 -47.18 56.46 38.58
#